data_AF-N1RPW5-F1
#
_entry.id   AF-N1RPW5-F1
#
_cell.length_a   1.000
_cell.length_b   1.000
_cell.length_c   1.000
_cell.angle_alpha   90.00
_cell.angle_beta   90.00
_cell.angle_gamma   90.00
#
_symmetry.space_group_name_H-M   'P 1'
#
loop_
_entity.id
_entity.type
_entity.pdbx_description
1 polymer ?
#
loop_
_entity_poly.entity_id
_entity_poly.type
_entity_poly.pdbx_seq_one_letter_code
_entity_poly.pdbx_strand_id
1 'polypeptide(L)'
;MSSPVPMPTTRQAELHDMFNYYLSLERDGHALEALRLANELVEEEGLNLYHAAHLHMKMARFPEAGVYHATKAVKILTQLKGTDQSIADQLQEAWQVLLERQNIEKDWKEYQNTM
;
A
#
# COMPACT_ATOMS: atom_id res chain seq x y z
N MET A 1 4.39 11.34 33.64
CA MET A 1 2.96 11.19 33.29
C MET A 1 2.89 11.12 31.78
N SER A 2 2.52 9.99 31.20
CA SER A 2 2.36 9.87 29.74
C SER A 2 1.13 10.67 29.33
N SER A 3 1.28 11.58 28.35
CA SER A 3 0.13 12.26 27.76
C SER A 3 -0.86 11.22 27.22
N PRO A 4 -2.18 11.41 27.43
CA PRO A 4 -3.18 10.52 26.88
C PRO A 4 -3.04 10.48 25.35
N VAL A 5 -3.09 9.28 24.79
CA VAL A 5 -3.07 9.09 23.34
C VAL A 5 -4.31 9.82 22.77
N PRO A 6 -4.15 10.73 21.80
CA PRO A 6 -5.28 11.43 21.22
C PRO A 6 -6.26 10.43 20.59
N MET A 7 -7.54 10.60 20.90
CA MET A 7 -8.60 9.78 20.31
C MET A 7 -8.60 9.94 18.78
N PRO A 8 -8.84 8.86 18.01
CA PRO A 8 -9.02 8.95 16.58
C PRO A 8 -10.16 9.92 16.24
N THR A 9 -10.00 10.68 15.16
CA THR A 9 -11.15 11.43 14.61
C THR A 9 -12.21 10.45 14.13
N THR A 10 -13.47 10.88 14.02
CA THR A 10 -14.55 10.07 13.44
C THR A 10 -14.15 9.49 12.09
N ARG A 11 -13.47 10.28 11.25
CA ARG A 11 -12.96 9.83 9.95
C ARG A 11 -11.89 8.75 10.07
N GLN A 12 -10.98 8.86 11.02
CA GLN A 12 -9.94 7.83 11.23
C GLN A 12 -10.54 6.50 11.70
N ALA A 13 -11.59 6.54 12.53
CA ALA A 13 -12.33 5.35 12.94
C ALA A 13 -13.05 4.70 11.74
N GLU A 14 -13.74 5.49 10.92
CA GLU A 14 -14.38 5.00 9.69
C GLU A 14 -13.37 4.33 8.74
N LEU A 15 -12.23 4.98 8.49
CA LEU A 15 -11.18 4.43 7.62
C LEU A 15 -10.59 3.13 8.19
N HIS A 16 -10.48 3.03 9.52
CA HIS A 16 -10.04 1.81 10.18
C HIS A 16 -11.06 0.68 9.99
N ASP A 17 -12.36 0.95 10.17
CA ASP A 17 -13.43 -0.02 9.96
C ASP A 17 -13.53 -0.47 8.50
N MET A 18 -13.39 0.47 7.55
CA MET A 18 -13.34 0.15 6.13
C MET A 18 -12.14 -0.73 5.78
N PHE A 19 -10.96 -0.47 6.36
CA PHE A 19 -9.79 -1.32 6.16
C PHE A 19 -9.98 -2.73 6.73
N ASN A 20 -10.59 -2.85 7.92
CA ASN A 20 -10.92 -4.15 8.50
C ASN A 20 -11.93 -4.91 7.65
N TYR A 21 -12.92 -4.21 7.08
CA TYR A 21 -13.85 -4.80 6.14
C TYR A 21 -13.13 -5.28 4.86
N TYR A 22 -12.24 -4.48 4.31
CA TYR A 22 -11.35 -4.88 3.21
C TYR A 22 -10.58 -6.19 3.53
N LEU A 23 -9.97 -6.31 4.72
CA LEU A 23 -9.28 -7.53 5.13
C LEU A 23 -10.21 -8.75 5.22
N SER A 24 -11.46 -8.55 5.66
CA SER A 24 -12.46 -9.62 5.68
C SER A 24 -12.81 -10.10 4.27
N LEU A 25 -12.98 -9.18 3.32
CA LEU A 25 -13.24 -9.53 1.91
C LEU A 25 -12.07 -10.31 1.31
N GLU A 26 -10.82 -9.93 1.61
CA GLU A 26 -9.64 -10.69 1.17
C GLU A 26 -9.65 -12.11 1.72
N ARG A 27 -9.88 -12.27 3.02
CA ARG A 27 -9.87 -13.56 3.71
C ARG A 27 -11.00 -14.48 3.22
N ASP A 28 -12.16 -13.91 2.97
CA ASP A 28 -13.37 -14.66 2.63
C ASP A 28 -13.46 -14.95 1.11
N GLY A 29 -12.49 -14.50 0.32
CA GLY A 29 -12.35 -14.81 -1.11
C GLY A 29 -13.12 -13.89 -2.05
N HIS A 30 -13.61 -12.75 -1.56
CA HIS A 30 -14.32 -11.73 -2.33
C HIS A 30 -13.34 -10.81 -3.08
N ALA A 31 -12.60 -11.39 -4.02
CA ALA A 31 -11.45 -10.74 -4.64
C ALA A 31 -11.79 -9.43 -5.39
N LEU A 32 -12.95 -9.38 -6.08
CA LEU A 32 -13.36 -8.19 -6.83
C LEU A 32 -13.80 -7.06 -5.90
N GLU A 33 -14.56 -7.38 -4.86
CA GLU A 33 -15.00 -6.43 -3.84
C GLU A 33 -13.81 -5.90 -3.04
N ALA A 34 -12.89 -6.78 -2.64
CA ALA A 34 -11.66 -6.40 -1.96
C ALA A 34 -10.80 -5.47 -2.81
N LEU A 35 -10.70 -5.73 -4.12
CA LEU A 35 -9.94 -4.87 -5.03
C LEU A 35 -10.60 -3.50 -5.21
N ARG A 36 -11.92 -3.44 -5.38
CA ARG A 36 -12.66 -2.16 -5.46
C ARG A 36 -12.43 -1.32 -4.20
N LEU A 37 -12.60 -1.92 -3.03
CA LEU A 37 -12.42 -1.22 -1.76
C LEU A 37 -10.95 -0.82 -1.53
N ALA A 38 -9.97 -1.64 -1.94
CA ALA A 38 -8.56 -1.25 -1.90
C ALA A 38 -8.29 -0.01 -2.77
N ASN A 39 -8.87 0.03 -3.96
CA ASN A 39 -8.70 1.16 -4.89
C ASN A 39 -9.36 2.44 -4.38
N GLU A 40 -10.45 2.34 -3.62
CA GLU A 40 -11.06 3.47 -2.93
C GLU A 40 -10.20 3.95 -1.75
N LEU A 41 -9.76 3.02 -0.89
CA LEU A 41 -9.01 3.34 0.33
C LEU A 41 -7.57 3.82 0.09
N VAL A 42 -6.91 3.40 -0.99
CA VAL A 42 -5.49 3.72 -1.23
C VAL A 42 -5.24 5.21 -1.44
N GLU A 43 -6.26 5.97 -1.86
CA GLU A 43 -6.19 7.42 -2.08
C GLU A 43 -6.72 8.24 -0.88
N GLU A 44 -7.19 7.59 0.18
CA GLU A 44 -7.80 8.27 1.33
C GLU A 44 -6.76 8.97 2.22
N GLU A 45 -6.94 10.28 2.40
CA GLU A 45 -6.14 11.07 3.33
C GLU A 45 -6.50 10.70 4.78
N GLY A 46 -5.48 10.50 5.62
CA GLY A 46 -5.66 10.18 7.03
C GLY A 46 -5.82 8.68 7.33
N LEU A 47 -5.71 7.81 6.33
CA LEU A 47 -5.53 6.38 6.55
C LEU A 47 -4.23 6.14 7.33
N ASN A 48 -4.25 5.17 8.25
CA ASN A 48 -3.07 4.77 8.99
C ASN A 48 -1.94 4.36 8.03
N LEU A 49 -0.70 4.79 8.28
CA LEU A 49 0.43 4.54 7.39
C LEU A 49 0.71 3.04 7.16
N TYR A 50 0.50 2.18 8.16
CA TYR A 50 0.62 0.73 7.98
C TYR A 50 -0.44 0.19 7.00
N HIS A 51 -1.68 0.67 7.13
CA HIS A 51 -2.77 0.28 6.24
C HIS A 51 -2.53 0.80 4.82
N ALA A 52 -2.08 2.05 4.68
CA ALA A 52 -1.74 2.64 3.39
C ALA A 52 -0.58 1.88 2.71
N ALA A 53 0.47 1.52 3.45
CA ALA A 53 1.56 0.70 2.94
C ALA A 53 1.06 -0.67 2.45
N HIS A 54 0.18 -1.34 3.20
CA HIS A 54 -0.44 -2.61 2.81
C HIS A 54 -1.20 -2.48 1.48
N LEU A 55 -2.06 -1.47 1.36
CA LEU A 55 -2.85 -1.24 0.14
C LEU A 55 -1.96 -0.90 -1.04
N HIS A 56 -0.98 -0.01 -0.88
CA HIS A 56 -0.03 0.30 -1.95
C HIS A 56 0.78 -0.93 -2.38
N MET A 57 1.22 -1.78 -1.45
CA MET A 57 1.90 -3.04 -1.79
C MET A 57 1.01 -3.99 -2.56
N LYS A 58 -0.29 -4.07 -2.22
CA LYS A 58 -1.25 -4.85 -3.01
C LYS A 58 -1.43 -4.27 -4.41
N MET A 59 -1.64 -2.96 -4.50
CA MET A 59 -1.90 -2.28 -5.77
C MET A 59 -0.66 -2.30 -6.69
N ALA A 60 0.54 -2.38 -6.13
CA ALA A 60 1.79 -2.53 -6.89
C ALA A 60 1.85 -3.79 -7.75
N ARG A 61 1.02 -4.80 -7.46
CA ARG A 61 0.96 -6.05 -8.24
C ARG A 61 0.29 -5.86 -9.60
N PHE A 62 -0.49 -4.80 -9.77
CA PHE A 62 -1.16 -4.50 -11.04
C PHE A 62 -0.22 -3.72 -11.97
N PRO A 63 -0.06 -4.14 -13.25
CA PRO A 63 0.89 -3.53 -14.17
C PRO A 63 0.70 -2.03 -14.38
N GLU A 64 -0.54 -1.56 -14.56
CA GLU A 64 -0.88 -0.23 -15.05
C GLU A 64 -0.43 0.90 -14.12
N ALA A 65 -0.35 0.64 -12.82
CA ALA A 65 0.09 1.59 -11.79
C ALA A 65 1.15 1.01 -10.84
N GLY A 66 1.78 -0.11 -11.23
CA GLY A 66 2.64 -0.90 -10.36
C GLY A 66 3.80 -0.11 -9.77
N VAL A 67 4.52 0.65 -10.61
CA VAL A 67 5.65 1.50 -10.18
C VAL A 67 5.19 2.62 -9.27
N TYR A 68 4.04 3.25 -9.55
CA TYR A 68 3.48 4.30 -8.70
C TYR A 68 3.20 3.79 -7.28
N HIS A 69 2.45 2.70 -7.15
CA HIS A 69 2.10 2.18 -5.84
C HIS A 69 3.31 1.59 -5.11
N ALA A 70 4.23 0.91 -5.80
CA ALA A 70 5.48 0.43 -5.19
C ALA A 70 6.33 1.59 -4.64
N THR A 71 6.44 2.69 -5.38
CA THR A 71 7.15 3.91 -4.94
C THR A 71 6.51 4.50 -3.68
N LYS A 72 5.18 4.59 -3.65
CA LYS A 72 4.43 5.08 -2.48
C LYS A 72 4.62 4.17 -1.27
N ALA A 73 4.54 2.85 -1.44
CA ALA A 73 4.79 1.88 -0.37
C ALA A 73 6.20 2.04 0.23
N VAL A 74 7.23 2.11 -0.61
CA VAL A 74 8.62 2.35 -0.17
C VAL A 74 8.75 3.65 0.62
N LYS A 75 8.12 4.74 0.15
CA LYS A 75 8.14 6.03 0.84
C LYS A 75 7.51 5.94 2.23
N ILE A 76 6.33 5.33 2.33
CA ILE A 76 5.60 5.18 3.60
C ILE A 76 6.38 4.28 4.56
N LEU A 77 6.87 3.14 4.09
CA LEU A 77 7.66 2.21 4.90
C LEU A 77 8.99 2.85 5.34
N THR A 78 9.63 3.67 4.50
CA THR A 78 10.83 4.42 4.92
C THR A 78 10.51 5.39 6.07
N GLN A 79 9.36 6.06 6.03
CA GLN A 79 8.89 6.91 7.12
C GLN A 79 8.63 6.10 8.39
N LEU A 80 7.93 4.96 8.28
CA LEU A 80 7.64 4.07 9.41
C LEU A 80 8.91 3.51 10.04
N LYS A 81 9.95 3.20 9.24
CA LYS A 81 11.24 2.68 9.74
C LYS A 81 11.93 3.65 10.68
N GLY A 82 11.70 4.95 10.50
CA GLY A 82 12.20 5.99 11.40
C GLY A 82 11.68 5.82 12.84
N THR A 83 10.54 5.18 13.02
CA THR A 83 9.85 5.00 14.32
C THR A 83 9.69 3.55 14.75
N ASP A 84 9.72 2.60 13.82
CA ASP A 84 9.54 1.18 14.07
C ASP A 84 10.56 0.36 13.26
N GLN A 85 11.54 -0.24 13.94
CA GLN A 85 12.55 -1.06 13.28
C GLN A 85 12.02 -2.43 12.81
N SER A 86 10.89 -2.89 13.32
CA SER A 86 10.32 -4.20 12.97
C SER A 86 9.87 -4.30 11.52
N ILE A 87 9.65 -3.16 10.86
CA ILE A 87 9.20 -3.11 9.46
C ILE A 87 10.34 -3.20 8.43
N ALA A 88 11.58 -3.47 8.86
CA ALA A 88 12.74 -3.54 7.97
C ALA A 88 12.55 -4.55 6.82
N ASP A 89 11.98 -5.72 7.12
CA ASP A 89 11.72 -6.77 6.14
C ASP A 89 10.65 -6.34 5.13
N GLN A 90 9.58 -5.68 5.59
CA GLN A 90 8.53 -5.13 4.74
C GLN A 90 9.09 -4.05 3.80
N LEU A 91 9.98 -3.18 4.30
CA LEU A 91 10.66 -2.18 3.47
C LEU A 91 11.56 -2.83 2.42
N GLN A 92 12.28 -3.90 2.78
CA GLN A 92 13.09 -4.64 1.82
C GLN A 92 12.22 -5.27 0.73
N GLU A 93 11.10 -5.89 1.09
CA GLU A 93 10.14 -6.45 0.13
C GLU A 93 9.61 -5.36 -0.81
N ALA A 94 9.22 -4.20 -0.28
CA ALA A 94 8.74 -3.08 -1.10
C ALA A 94 9.79 -2.59 -2.11
N TRP A 95 11.06 -2.56 -1.73
CA TRP A 95 12.15 -2.24 -2.65
C TRP A 95 12.31 -3.28 -3.77
N GLN A 96 12.17 -4.57 -3.46
CA GLN A 96 12.23 -5.63 -4.48
C GLN A 96 11.07 -5.51 -5.47
N VAL A 97 9.85 -5.27 -4.97
CA VAL A 97 8.67 -5.04 -5.81
C VAL A 97 8.88 -3.82 -6.70
N LEU A 98 9.40 -2.71 -6.17
CA LEU A 98 9.68 -1.52 -6.98
C LEU A 98 10.67 -1.81 -8.11
N LEU A 99 11.77 -2.52 -7.81
CA LEU A 99 12.77 -2.88 -8.82
C LEU A 99 12.15 -3.78 -9.91
N GLU A 100 11.37 -4.79 -9.52
CA GLU A 100 10.69 -5.67 -10.45
C GLU A 100 9.76 -4.88 -11.38
N ARG A 101 8.94 -3.98 -10.83
CA ARG A 101 8.01 -3.16 -11.62
C ARG A 101 8.73 -2.21 -12.57
N GLN A 102 9.84 -1.60 -12.15
CA GLN A 102 10.66 -0.75 -13.01
C GLN A 102 11.28 -1.52 -14.17
N ASN A 103 11.74 -2.75 -13.93
CA ASN A 103 12.27 -3.61 -14.98
C ASN A 103 11.19 -4.00 -15.99
N ILE A 104 10.00 -4.40 -15.53
CA ILE A 104 8.86 -4.71 -16.42
C ILE A 104 8.48 -3.50 -17.27
N GLU A 105 8.38 -2.30 -16.67
CA GLU A 105 8.05 -1.08 -17.41
C GLU A 105 9.13 -0.72 -18.45
N LYS A 106 10.40 -0.94 -18.11
CA LYS A 106 11.53 -0.75 -19.02
C LYS A 106 11.47 -1.73 -20.20
N ASP A 107 11.31 -3.03 -19.94
CA ASP A 107 11.25 -4.08 -20.96
C ASP A 107 10.07 -3.84 -21.91
N TRP A 108 8.92 -3.42 -21.37
CA TRP A 108 7.75 -3.06 -22.18
C TRP A 108 8.02 -1.87 -23.10
N LYS A 109 8.69 -0.81 -22.61
CA LYS A 109 9.07 0.34 -23.44
C LYS A 109 10.08 -0.05 -24.53
N GLU A 110 11.04 -0.91 -24.20
CA GLU A 110 12.00 -1.42 -25.18
C GLU A 110 11.30 -2.23 -26.27
N TYR A 111 10.37 -3.13 -25.90
CA TYR A 111 9.55 -3.87 -26.86
C TYR A 111 8.76 -2.96 -27.80
N GLN A 112 8.10 -1.93 -27.26
CA GLN A 112 7.36 -0.94 -28.05
C GLN A 112 8.25 -0.17 -29.04
N ASN A 113 9.51 0.10 -28.69
CA ASN A 113 10.46 0.80 -29.57
C ASN A 113 11.02 -0.10 -30.69
N THR A 114 10.85 -1.42 -30.60
CA THR A 114 11.34 -2.39 -31.59
C THR A 114 10.27 -2.87 -32.58
N MET A 115 9.01 -2.44 -32.39
CA MET A 115 7.89 -2.65 -33.31
C MET A 115 7.63 -1.42 -34.17
#